data_AF-A0A1M7UR53-F1
#
_entry.id   AF-A0A1M7UR53-F1
#
_cell.length_a   1.000
_cell.length_b   1.000
_cell.length_c   1.000
_cell.angle_alpha   90.00
_cell.angle_beta   90.00
_cell.angle_gamma   90.00
#
_symmetry.space_group_name_H-M   'P 1'
#
loop_
_entity.id
_entity.type
_entity.pdbx_description
1 polymer ?
#
loop_
_entity_poly.entity_id
_entity_poly.type
_entity_poly.pdbx_seq_one_letter_code
_entity_poly.pdbx_strand_id
1 'polypeptide(L)'
;MLNKIMKRSKQKIRKRKVGRPKTLDATEFVGIRLPADLLKRIEDWARGGRVHGRSQAVRALIDKSILALMPRQSEPRDPEFAKSVAYAQKLLDASIAVVGACHINLNAQGARDPKIVALSLLCRSISNFRASVRLAQQDQPSEARAMVRLLNENLLWIGSLREKRAEFVKEMIEEERHNQKVLAQVTLDLTRKHGGDIASDGALQLRNIVRKLSGQSKGQKTLKAAEVASAGVVELAYVEYLRFSLDGVHCSVTALGKHLSREEGELTLSIVPNTSPSEQLDTVLHACRALMGVAVAANEMVGFTSASELLSAAVDEFERNGWRF
;
A
#
# COMPACT_ATOMS: atom_id res chain seq x y z
N MET A 1 -37.58 -3.92 70.55
CA MET A 1 -38.54 -4.73 69.77
C MET A 1 -37.91 -5.13 68.44
N LEU A 2 -37.74 -6.45 68.28
CA LEU A 2 -37.80 -7.22 67.02
C LEU A 2 -36.81 -6.84 65.89
N ASN A 3 -35.60 -7.40 65.87
CA ASN A 3 -35.29 -8.67 65.16
C ASN A 3 -36.10 -8.87 63.87
N LYS A 4 -35.60 -8.35 62.74
CA LYS A 4 -36.15 -8.63 61.41
C LYS A 4 -35.07 -9.09 60.42
N ILE A 5 -34.86 -10.42 60.43
CA ILE A 5 -34.76 -11.29 59.24
C ILE A 5 -33.68 -10.92 58.21
N MET A 6 -32.44 -11.36 58.45
CA MET A 6 -31.48 -11.71 57.39
C MET A 6 -31.54 -13.22 57.13
N LYS A 7 -32.43 -13.67 56.23
CA LYS A 7 -32.39 -15.04 55.69
C LYS A 7 -31.33 -15.10 54.60
N ARG A 8 -30.10 -15.52 54.97
CA ARG A 8 -29.07 -15.90 54.00
C ARG A 8 -29.54 -17.13 53.23
N SER A 9 -29.95 -16.92 51.98
CA SER A 9 -30.21 -17.99 51.00
C SER A 9 -28.92 -18.82 50.84
N LYS A 10 -28.93 -20.05 51.36
CA LYS A 10 -27.88 -21.04 51.11
C LYS A 10 -27.99 -21.48 49.66
N GLN A 11 -27.30 -20.76 48.77
CA GLN A 11 -27.19 -21.13 47.36
C GLN A 11 -26.47 -22.49 47.31
N LYS A 12 -27.22 -23.56 47.02
CA LYS A 12 -26.68 -24.91 46.84
C LYS A 12 -25.63 -24.86 45.73
N ILE A 13 -24.35 -24.90 46.11
CA ILE A 13 -23.24 -25.08 45.18
C ILE A 13 -23.42 -26.49 44.58
N ARG A 14 -24.01 -26.56 43.39
CA ARG A 14 -24.09 -27.80 42.63
C ARG A 14 -22.66 -28.25 42.34
N LYS A 15 -22.23 -29.37 42.94
CA LYS A 15 -20.97 -30.03 42.59
C LYS A 15 -20.96 -30.22 41.07
N ARG A 16 -19.98 -29.60 40.40
CA ARG A 16 -19.81 -29.72 38.94
C ARG A 16 -19.66 -31.20 38.62
N LYS A 17 -20.43 -31.69 37.64
CA LYS A 17 -20.22 -33.04 37.09
C LYS A 17 -18.78 -33.11 36.62
N VAL A 18 -18.01 -34.00 37.24
CA VAL A 18 -16.66 -34.36 36.81
C VAL A 18 -16.75 -34.76 35.33
N GLY A 19 -15.89 -34.17 34.50
CA GLY A 19 -15.92 -34.39 33.05
C GLY A 19 -15.81 -35.87 32.69
N ARG A 20 -16.33 -36.24 31.52
CA ARG A 20 -16.22 -37.61 31.00
C ARG A 20 -14.75 -38.09 31.04
N PRO A 21 -14.50 -39.37 31.39
CA PRO A 21 -13.16 -39.96 31.32
C PRO A 21 -12.57 -39.80 29.92
N LYS A 22 -11.24 -39.65 29.84
CA LYS A 22 -10.51 -39.58 28.57
C LYS A 22 -10.73 -40.87 27.78
N THR A 23 -11.27 -40.75 26.57
CA THR A 23 -11.50 -41.88 25.65
C THR A 23 -10.44 -41.97 24.53
N LEU A 24 -9.47 -41.07 24.49
CA LEU A 24 -8.47 -41.01 23.41
C LEU A 24 -7.08 -40.77 23.99
N ASP A 25 -6.10 -41.54 23.52
CA ASP A 25 -4.67 -41.40 23.79
C ASP A 25 -4.10 -40.24 22.96
N ALA A 26 -4.45 -39.00 23.31
CA ALA A 26 -3.79 -37.82 22.75
C ALA A 26 -2.67 -37.39 23.69
N THR A 27 -1.47 -37.17 23.14
CA THR A 27 -0.28 -36.76 23.89
C THR A 27 -0.45 -35.38 24.54
N GLU A 28 -1.32 -34.51 24.00
CA GLU A 28 -1.58 -33.16 24.52
C GLU A 28 -3.07 -32.80 24.42
N PHE A 29 -3.58 -32.06 25.42
CA PHE A 29 -4.97 -31.60 25.49
C PHE A 29 -5.04 -30.11 25.83
N VAL A 30 -5.79 -29.35 25.03
CA VAL A 30 -6.13 -27.95 25.32
C VAL A 30 -7.63 -27.84 25.55
N GLY A 31 -8.03 -27.35 26.73
CA GLY A 31 -9.42 -27.08 27.07
C GLY A 31 -9.83 -25.69 26.64
N ILE A 32 -10.70 -25.58 25.63
CA ILE A 32 -11.20 -24.29 25.13
C ILE A 32 -12.64 -24.09 25.64
N ARG A 33 -12.94 -22.90 26.17
CA ARG A 33 -14.31 -22.51 26.54
C ARG A 33 -14.91 -21.70 25.40
N LEU A 34 -16.02 -22.19 24.86
CA LEU A 34 -16.76 -21.53 23.78
C LEU A 34 -18.19 -21.23 24.26
N PRO A 35 -18.82 -20.15 23.76
CA PRO A 35 -20.25 -19.90 23.93
C PRO A 35 -21.10 -21.09 23.44
N ALA A 36 -22.26 -21.31 24.09
CA ALA A 36 -23.11 -22.48 23.82
C ALA A 36 -23.70 -22.49 22.40
N ASP A 37 -24.01 -21.31 21.87
CA ASP A 37 -24.47 -21.09 20.50
C ASP A 37 -23.39 -21.44 19.47
N LEU A 38 -22.13 -21.04 19.71
CA LEU A 38 -21.01 -21.41 18.85
C LEU A 38 -20.74 -22.92 18.87
N LEU A 39 -20.81 -23.55 20.05
CA LEU A 39 -20.70 -25.02 20.17
C LEU A 39 -21.77 -25.74 19.35
N LYS A 40 -23.03 -25.28 19.41
CA LYS A 40 -24.12 -25.84 18.62
C LYS A 40 -23.85 -25.71 17.12
N ARG A 41 -23.37 -24.55 16.65
CA ARG A 41 -22.99 -24.34 15.24
C ARG A 41 -21.89 -25.30 14.77
N ILE A 42 -20.89 -25.55 15.62
CA ILE A 42 -19.81 -26.52 15.31
C ILE A 42 -20.37 -27.95 15.22
N GLU A 43 -21.30 -28.33 16.10
CA GLU A 43 -21.96 -29.64 16.05
C GLU A 43 -22.84 -29.81 14.82
N ASP A 44 -23.59 -28.76 14.44
CA ASP A 44 -24.43 -28.75 13.25
C ASP A 44 -23.57 -28.90 11.99
N TRP A 45 -22.46 -28.15 11.91
CA TRP A 45 -21.47 -28.27 10.84
C TRP A 45 -20.85 -29.69 10.78
N ALA A 46 -20.48 -30.26 11.93
CA ALA A 46 -19.91 -31.60 12.01
C ALA A 46 -20.86 -32.68 11.48
N ARG A 47 -22.16 -32.57 11.80
CA ARG A 47 -23.20 -33.47 11.31
C ARG A 47 -23.36 -33.38 9.79
N GLY A 48 -23.28 -32.18 9.22
CA GLY A 48 -23.33 -31.98 7.77
C GLY A 48 -22.10 -32.51 7.03
N GLY A 49 -20.91 -32.38 7.62
CA GLY A 49 -19.63 -32.77 7.02
C GLY A 49 -19.17 -34.21 7.24
N ARG A 50 -20.01 -35.07 7.86
CA ARG A 50 -19.65 -36.45 8.27
C ARG A 50 -18.41 -36.53 9.18
N VAL A 51 -18.17 -35.52 10.02
CA VAL A 51 -17.06 -35.49 10.96
C VAL A 51 -17.51 -36.04 12.32
N HIS A 52 -16.82 -37.06 12.85
CA HIS A 52 -17.24 -37.75 14.07
C HIS A 52 -16.72 -37.06 15.33
N GLY A 53 -17.61 -36.27 15.94
CA GLY A 53 -17.41 -35.70 17.26
C GLY A 53 -16.78 -34.31 17.26
N ARG A 54 -16.99 -33.59 18.37
CA ARG A 54 -16.64 -32.16 18.50
C ARG A 54 -15.16 -31.88 18.31
N SER A 55 -14.29 -32.69 18.88
CA SER A 55 -12.84 -32.48 18.79
C SER A 55 -12.33 -32.62 17.37
N GLN A 56 -12.87 -33.57 16.60
CA GLN A 56 -12.52 -33.73 15.19
C GLN A 56 -13.06 -32.57 14.34
N ALA A 57 -14.27 -32.07 14.66
CA ALA A 57 -14.83 -30.91 14.00
C ALA A 57 -14.02 -29.62 14.25
N VAL A 58 -13.60 -29.38 15.50
CA VAL A 58 -12.74 -28.24 15.85
C VAL A 58 -11.39 -28.34 15.14
N ARG A 59 -10.76 -29.53 15.10
CA ARG A 59 -9.52 -29.74 14.33
C ARG A 59 -9.73 -29.47 12.86
N ALA A 60 -10.77 -30.03 12.24
CA ALA A 60 -11.05 -29.80 10.83
C ALA A 60 -11.30 -28.33 10.49
N LEU A 61 -11.95 -27.57 11.38
CA LEU A 61 -12.13 -26.12 11.23
C LEU A 61 -10.82 -25.36 11.39
N ILE A 62 -9.98 -25.75 12.36
CA ILE A 62 -8.64 -25.19 12.55
C ILE A 62 -7.78 -25.49 11.32
N ASP A 63 -7.72 -26.74 10.87
CA ASP A 63 -6.97 -27.17 9.69
C ASP A 63 -7.47 -26.42 8.45
N LYS A 64 -8.79 -26.28 8.27
CA LYS A 64 -9.35 -25.48 7.18
C LYS A 64 -8.96 -24.01 7.30
N SER A 65 -8.93 -23.45 8.51
CA SER A 65 -8.48 -22.07 8.73
C SER A 65 -6.97 -21.90 8.51
N ILE A 66 -6.16 -22.86 8.94
CA ILE A 66 -4.71 -22.88 8.72
C ILE A 66 -4.44 -23.03 7.24
N LEU A 67 -5.07 -23.96 6.54
CA LEU A 67 -4.94 -24.13 5.09
C LEU A 67 -5.41 -22.89 4.31
N ALA A 68 -6.43 -22.17 4.82
CA ALA A 68 -6.85 -20.90 4.25
C ALA A 68 -5.86 -19.75 4.52
N LEU A 69 -5.07 -19.84 5.60
CA LEU A 69 -4.02 -18.88 5.98
C LEU A 69 -2.64 -19.25 5.45
N MET A 70 -2.42 -20.52 5.14
CA MET A 70 -1.20 -20.98 4.48
C MET A 70 -1.18 -20.29 3.12
N PRO A 71 -0.04 -19.69 2.74
CA PRO A 71 0.10 -19.21 1.38
C PRO A 71 -0.27 -20.40 0.48
N ARG A 72 -1.30 -20.23 -0.37
CA ARG A 72 -1.56 -21.24 -1.41
C ARG A 72 -0.20 -21.51 -2.02
N GLN A 73 0.23 -22.77 -2.04
CA GLN A 73 1.43 -23.12 -2.79
C GLN A 73 1.17 -22.58 -4.18
N SER A 74 1.81 -21.46 -4.50
CA SER A 74 1.50 -20.73 -5.71
C SER A 74 1.71 -21.74 -6.82
N GLU A 75 0.74 -21.87 -7.72
CA GLU A 75 0.98 -22.55 -8.98
C GLU A 75 2.34 -22.12 -9.53
N PRO A 76 3.07 -23.02 -10.24
CA PRO A 76 4.36 -22.69 -10.80
C PRO A 76 4.30 -21.29 -11.40
N ARG A 77 5.04 -20.35 -10.80
CA ARG A 77 4.93 -18.94 -11.19
C ARG A 77 5.23 -18.86 -12.67
N ASP A 78 4.42 -18.07 -13.37
CA ASP A 78 4.63 -17.78 -14.78
C ASP A 78 6.13 -17.47 -15.00
N PRO A 79 6.84 -18.23 -15.85
CA PRO A 79 8.25 -18.00 -16.13
C PRO A 79 8.54 -16.55 -16.55
N GLU A 80 7.59 -15.90 -17.23
CA GLU A 80 7.71 -14.50 -17.64
C GLU A 80 7.62 -13.54 -16.45
N PHE A 81 6.78 -13.85 -15.46
CA PHE A 81 6.75 -13.11 -14.20
C PHE A 81 8.08 -13.24 -13.45
N ALA A 82 8.62 -14.45 -13.32
CA ALA A 82 9.93 -14.67 -12.69
C ALA A 82 11.06 -13.91 -13.40
N LYS A 83 11.04 -13.91 -14.74
CA LYS A 83 11.96 -13.14 -15.59
C LYS A 83 11.84 -11.63 -15.34
N SER A 84 10.61 -11.09 -15.29
CA SER A 84 10.39 -9.66 -15.03
C SER A 84 10.85 -9.22 -13.64
N VAL A 85 10.70 -10.07 -12.62
CA VAL A 85 11.21 -9.84 -11.26
C VAL A 85 12.74 -9.83 -11.24
N ALA A 86 13.39 -10.75 -11.94
CA ALA A 86 14.86 -10.78 -12.03
C ALA A 86 15.39 -9.51 -12.72
N TYR A 87 14.74 -9.07 -13.79
CA TYR A 87 15.03 -7.81 -14.43
C TYR A 87 14.81 -6.60 -13.49
N ALA A 88 13.69 -6.59 -12.76
CA ALA A 88 13.35 -5.52 -11.82
C ALA A 88 14.48 -5.30 -10.79
N GLN A 89 15.09 -6.38 -10.31
CA GLN A 89 16.24 -6.30 -9.41
C GLN A 89 17.45 -5.63 -10.06
N LYS A 90 17.79 -5.98 -11.31
CA LYS A 90 18.90 -5.32 -12.04
C LYS A 90 18.65 -3.82 -12.23
N LEU A 91 17.43 -3.44 -12.62
CA LEU A 91 17.04 -2.03 -12.77
C LEU A 91 17.12 -1.27 -11.45
N LEU A 92 16.72 -1.90 -10.35
CA LEU A 92 16.84 -1.34 -9.01
C LEU A 92 18.30 -1.07 -8.65
N ASP A 93 19.19 -2.03 -8.90
CA ASP A 93 20.61 -1.91 -8.62
C ASP A 93 21.27 -0.81 -9.46
N ALA A 94 20.93 -0.72 -10.75
CA ALA A 94 21.36 0.39 -11.61
C ALA A 94 20.85 1.75 -11.12
N SER A 95 19.60 1.83 -10.68
CA SER A 95 19.01 3.06 -10.13
C SER A 95 19.69 3.51 -8.84
N ILE A 96 20.07 2.58 -7.97
CA ILE A 96 20.83 2.86 -6.74
C ILE A 96 22.25 3.32 -7.10
N ALA A 97 22.88 2.72 -8.11
CA ALA A 97 24.20 3.11 -8.57
C ALA A 97 24.22 4.57 -9.08
N VAL A 98 23.15 5.05 -9.74
CA VAL A 98 23.01 6.48 -10.10
C VAL A 98 23.11 7.35 -8.85
N VAL A 99 22.37 7.05 -7.78
CA VAL A 99 22.43 7.83 -6.53
C VAL A 99 23.83 7.76 -5.91
N GLY A 100 24.46 6.58 -5.88
CA GLY A 100 25.79 6.39 -5.30
C GLY A 100 26.93 7.07 -6.07
N ALA A 101 26.80 7.22 -7.38
CA ALA A 101 27.78 7.88 -8.23
C ALA A 101 27.63 9.41 -8.28
N CYS A 102 26.59 9.97 -7.66
CA CYS A 102 26.35 11.41 -7.65
C CYS A 102 27.24 12.13 -6.62
N HIS A 103 27.97 13.14 -7.09
CA HIS A 103 28.69 14.08 -6.22
C HIS A 103 28.04 15.46 -6.30
N ILE A 104 27.01 15.70 -5.48
CA ILE A 104 26.38 17.01 -5.36
C ILE A 104 26.92 17.71 -4.12
N ASN A 105 27.58 18.84 -4.33
CA ASN A 105 27.96 19.73 -3.23
C ASN A 105 26.70 20.39 -2.68
N LEU A 106 26.41 20.17 -1.39
CA LEU A 106 25.33 20.88 -0.71
C LEU A 106 25.65 22.38 -0.70
N ASN A 107 24.83 23.15 -1.40
CA ASN A 107 24.94 24.60 -1.44
C ASN A 107 23.89 25.25 -0.51
N ALA A 108 23.90 26.57 -0.42
CA ALA A 108 22.94 27.33 0.40
C ALA A 108 21.47 27.15 -0.04
N GLN A 109 21.21 26.63 -1.24
CA GLN A 109 19.85 26.35 -1.70
C GLN A 109 19.29 25.07 -1.09
N GLY A 110 20.14 24.12 -0.70
CA GLY A 110 19.74 22.86 -0.06
C GLY A 110 18.65 22.15 -0.86
N ALA A 111 17.50 21.86 -0.23
CA ALA A 111 16.35 21.21 -0.88
C ALA A 111 15.69 22.01 -2.02
N ARG A 112 16.18 23.23 -2.32
CA ARG A 112 15.71 24.03 -3.47
C ARG A 112 16.55 23.85 -4.72
N ASP A 113 17.68 23.15 -4.63
CA ASP A 113 18.49 22.83 -5.81
C ASP A 113 17.76 21.77 -6.65
N PRO A 114 17.46 22.03 -7.94
CA PRO A 114 16.79 21.06 -8.82
C PRO A 114 17.47 19.69 -8.88
N LYS A 115 18.80 19.62 -8.76
CA LYS A 115 19.54 18.35 -8.76
C LYS A 115 19.25 17.55 -7.49
N ILE A 116 19.17 18.23 -6.34
CA ILE A 116 18.81 17.60 -5.06
C ILE A 116 17.35 17.12 -5.09
N VAL A 117 16.45 17.89 -5.68
CA VAL A 117 15.04 17.48 -5.87
C VAL A 117 14.96 16.27 -6.80
N ALA A 118 15.70 16.24 -7.92
CA ALA A 118 15.73 15.10 -8.84
C ALA A 118 16.21 13.81 -8.16
N LEU A 119 17.30 13.87 -7.38
CA LEU A 119 17.76 12.71 -6.60
C LEU A 119 16.78 12.30 -5.50
N SER A 120 16.11 13.26 -4.86
CA SER A 120 15.08 12.97 -3.85
C SER A 120 13.89 12.24 -4.47
N LEU A 121 13.46 12.64 -5.68
CA LEU A 121 12.43 11.93 -6.45
C LEU A 121 12.89 10.51 -6.82
N LEU A 122 14.14 10.33 -7.25
CA LEU A 122 14.70 9.00 -7.53
C LEU A 122 14.71 8.11 -6.27
N CYS A 123 15.16 8.62 -5.12
CA CYS A 123 15.15 7.88 -3.85
C CYS A 123 13.74 7.45 -3.43
N ARG A 124 12.75 8.35 -3.57
CA ARG A 124 11.34 8.04 -3.34
C ARG A 124 10.85 6.95 -4.31
N SER A 125 11.23 7.04 -5.58
CA SER A 125 10.89 6.04 -6.60
C SER A 125 11.52 4.68 -6.31
N ILE A 126 12.79 4.60 -5.91
CA ILE A 126 13.45 3.35 -5.49
C ILE A 126 12.67 2.67 -4.35
N SER A 127 12.20 3.45 -3.38
CA SER A 127 11.42 2.93 -2.25
C SER A 127 10.05 2.40 -2.69
N ASN A 128 9.32 3.16 -3.50
CA ASN A 128 8.02 2.75 -4.07
C ASN A 128 8.16 1.50 -4.96
N PHE A 129 9.23 1.43 -5.76
CA PHE A 129 9.52 0.29 -6.64
C PHE A 129 9.81 -0.99 -5.87
N ARG A 130 10.63 -0.93 -4.82
CA ARG A 130 10.86 -2.08 -3.93
C ARG A 130 9.56 -2.59 -3.33
N ALA A 131 8.68 -1.68 -2.90
CA ALA A 131 7.37 -2.03 -2.37
C ALA A 131 6.48 -2.67 -3.44
N SER A 132 6.38 -2.07 -4.64
CA SER A 132 5.52 -2.59 -5.71
C SER A 132 5.91 -4.00 -6.14
N VAL A 133 7.21 -4.26 -6.35
CA VAL A 133 7.68 -5.59 -6.76
C VAL A 133 7.41 -6.63 -5.67
N ARG A 134 7.66 -6.31 -4.39
CA ARG A 134 7.40 -7.22 -3.28
C ARG A 134 5.91 -7.53 -3.10
N LEU A 135 5.05 -6.52 -3.20
CA LEU A 135 3.61 -6.69 -3.12
C LEU A 135 3.09 -7.56 -4.29
N ALA A 136 3.59 -7.33 -5.51
CA ALA A 136 3.27 -8.18 -6.65
C ALA A 136 3.73 -9.64 -6.44
N GLN A 137 4.92 -9.85 -5.87
CA GLN A 137 5.41 -11.18 -5.48
C GLN A 137 4.61 -11.82 -4.34
N GLN A 138 3.80 -11.07 -3.61
CA GLN A 138 2.95 -11.56 -2.50
C GLN A 138 1.48 -11.69 -2.92
N ASP A 139 1.20 -11.71 -4.22
CA ASP A 139 -0.14 -11.78 -4.78
C ASP A 139 -1.05 -10.61 -4.31
N GLN A 140 -0.45 -9.43 -4.10
CA GLN A 140 -1.13 -8.18 -3.74
C GLN A 140 -1.01 -7.12 -4.84
N PRO A 141 -1.51 -7.37 -6.07
CA PRO A 141 -1.29 -6.46 -7.19
C PRO A 141 -2.08 -5.14 -7.04
N SER A 142 -3.20 -5.11 -6.31
CA SER A 142 -3.94 -3.85 -6.08
C SER A 142 -3.10 -2.84 -5.29
N GLU A 143 -2.48 -3.28 -4.19
CA GLU A 143 -1.56 -2.48 -3.38
C GLU A 143 -0.27 -2.18 -4.15
N ALA A 144 0.25 -3.15 -4.90
CA ALA A 144 1.39 -2.92 -5.78
C ALA A 144 1.09 -1.81 -6.81
N ARG A 145 -0.11 -1.78 -7.39
CA ARG A 145 -0.56 -0.75 -8.34
C ARG A 145 -0.72 0.62 -7.69
N ALA A 146 -1.11 0.69 -6.42
CA ALA A 146 -1.05 1.93 -5.67
C ALA A 146 0.38 2.48 -5.61
N MET A 147 1.38 1.60 -5.38
CA MET A 147 2.80 1.99 -5.41
C MET A 147 3.26 2.38 -6.83
N VAL A 148 2.79 1.68 -7.87
CA VAL A 148 3.06 2.05 -9.28
C VAL A 148 2.45 3.40 -9.66
N ARG A 149 1.27 3.75 -9.11
CA ARG A 149 0.71 5.10 -9.26
C ARG A 149 1.66 6.15 -8.68
N LEU A 150 2.23 5.91 -7.50
CA LEU A 150 3.21 6.83 -6.88
C LEU A 150 4.50 6.94 -7.71
N LEU A 151 4.94 5.85 -8.34
CA LEU A 151 6.05 5.87 -9.29
C LEU A 151 5.76 6.73 -10.52
N ASN A 152 4.59 6.55 -11.13
CA ASN A 152 4.17 7.35 -12.28
C ASN A 152 4.02 8.82 -11.92
N GLU A 153 3.48 9.13 -10.74
CA GLU A 153 3.48 10.50 -10.24
C GLU A 153 4.90 11.07 -10.20
N ASN A 154 5.87 10.37 -9.58
CA ASN A 154 7.26 10.82 -9.56
C ASN A 154 7.86 10.99 -10.96
N LEU A 155 7.48 10.14 -11.94
CA LEU A 155 7.87 10.27 -13.34
C LEU A 155 7.33 11.57 -13.97
N LEU A 156 6.07 11.92 -13.70
CA LEU A 156 5.50 13.19 -14.15
C LEU A 156 6.23 14.39 -13.52
N TRP A 157 6.48 14.34 -12.20
CA TRP A 157 7.21 15.40 -11.49
C TRP A 157 8.63 15.59 -12.03
N ILE A 158 9.39 14.51 -12.23
CA ILE A 158 10.76 14.64 -12.73
C ILE A 158 10.80 15.08 -14.20
N GLY A 159 9.80 14.70 -15.00
CA GLY A 159 9.62 15.21 -16.36
C GLY A 159 9.48 16.73 -16.37
N SER A 160 8.55 17.28 -15.58
CA SER A 160 8.42 18.75 -15.43
C SER A 160 9.66 19.41 -14.84
N LEU A 161 10.30 18.77 -13.84
CA LEU A 161 11.52 19.29 -13.22
C LEU A 161 12.68 19.40 -14.22
N ARG A 162 12.80 18.43 -15.14
CA ARG A 162 13.81 18.44 -16.20
C ARG A 162 13.65 19.64 -17.11
N GLU A 163 12.42 19.93 -17.55
CA GLU A 163 12.12 21.01 -18.49
C GLU A 163 12.22 22.40 -17.84
N LYS A 164 11.63 22.57 -16.66
CA LYS A 164 11.48 23.88 -16.00
C LYS A 164 12.54 24.18 -14.91
N ARG A 165 13.23 23.16 -14.41
CA ARG A 165 14.30 23.27 -13.40
C ARG A 165 13.88 24.08 -12.16
N ALA A 166 14.57 25.20 -11.89
CA ALA A 166 14.38 26.02 -10.69
C ALA A 166 12.98 26.65 -10.61
N GLU A 167 12.35 26.93 -11.76
CA GLU A 167 10.96 27.42 -11.79
C GLU A 167 10.01 26.38 -11.22
N PHE A 168 10.16 25.11 -11.61
CA PHE A 168 9.32 24.04 -11.08
C PHE A 168 9.55 23.78 -9.60
N VAL A 169 10.79 23.88 -9.11
CA VAL A 169 11.05 23.78 -7.68
C VAL A 169 10.34 24.91 -6.90
N LYS A 170 10.30 26.12 -7.46
CA LYS A 170 9.53 27.22 -6.89
C LYS A 170 8.03 26.90 -6.89
N GLU A 171 7.48 26.41 -8.00
CA GLU A 171 6.09 25.95 -8.08
C GLU A 171 5.78 24.88 -7.01
N MET A 172 6.66 23.90 -6.81
CA MET A 172 6.52 22.87 -5.77
C MET A 172 6.49 23.43 -4.34
N ILE A 173 7.37 24.39 -4.03
CA ILE A 173 7.42 25.04 -2.71
C ILE A 173 6.14 25.86 -2.47
N GLU A 174 5.67 26.55 -3.50
CA GLU A 174 4.44 27.31 -3.44
C GLU A 174 3.25 26.35 -3.21
N GLU A 175 3.17 25.24 -3.95
CA GLU A 175 2.15 24.20 -3.80
C GLU A 175 2.15 23.60 -2.38
N GLU A 176 3.33 23.30 -1.83
CA GLU A 176 3.48 22.81 -0.46
C GLU A 176 2.88 23.80 0.55
N ARG A 177 3.21 25.09 0.45
CA ARG A 177 2.66 26.13 1.33
C ARG A 177 1.14 26.23 1.20
N HIS A 178 0.62 26.15 -0.02
CA HIS A 178 -0.82 26.14 -0.25
C HIS A 178 -1.48 24.96 0.48
N ASN A 179 -0.95 23.74 0.31
CA ASN A 179 -1.47 22.53 0.91
C ASN A 179 -1.37 22.54 2.45
N GLN A 180 -0.26 23.03 3.02
CA GLN A 180 -0.12 23.20 4.46
C GLN A 180 -1.19 24.15 5.04
N LYS A 181 -1.46 25.26 4.35
CA LYS A 181 -2.50 26.21 4.74
C LYS A 181 -3.89 25.58 4.68
N VAL A 182 -4.23 24.91 3.57
CA VAL A 182 -5.53 24.26 3.37
C VAL A 182 -5.74 23.17 4.42
N LEU A 183 -4.75 22.31 4.65
CA LEU A 183 -4.83 21.26 5.66
C LEU A 183 -5.05 21.84 7.06
N ALA A 184 -4.25 22.85 7.46
CA ALA A 184 -4.40 23.49 8.76
C ALA A 184 -5.80 24.09 8.96
N GLN A 185 -6.35 24.74 7.92
CA GLN A 185 -7.69 25.30 7.94
C GLN A 185 -8.77 24.21 8.09
N VAL A 186 -8.70 23.16 7.27
CA VAL A 186 -9.64 22.03 7.31
C VAL A 186 -9.59 21.34 8.68
N THR A 187 -8.41 21.11 9.24
CA THR A 187 -8.25 20.52 10.58
C THR A 187 -8.91 21.38 11.65
N LEU A 188 -8.73 22.70 11.62
CA LEU A 188 -9.39 23.61 12.56
C LEU A 188 -10.91 23.59 12.42
N ASP A 189 -11.41 23.57 11.20
CA ASP A 189 -12.86 23.58 10.93
C ASP A 189 -13.52 22.27 11.35
N LEU A 190 -12.88 21.12 11.09
CA LEU A 190 -13.34 19.81 11.57
C LEU A 190 -13.27 19.72 13.10
N THR A 191 -12.18 20.19 13.72
CA THR A 191 -12.05 20.23 15.18
C THR A 191 -13.19 21.03 15.80
N ARG A 192 -13.49 22.22 15.26
CA ARG A 192 -14.62 23.05 15.71
C ARG A 192 -15.96 22.33 15.52
N LYS A 193 -16.19 21.75 14.34
CA LYS A 193 -17.44 21.06 13.98
C LYS A 193 -17.74 19.88 14.92
N HIS A 194 -16.70 19.19 15.38
CA HIS A 194 -16.82 18.03 16.26
C HIS A 194 -16.60 18.35 17.75
N GLY A 195 -16.66 19.63 18.14
CA GLY A 195 -16.59 20.05 19.55
C GLY A 195 -15.21 19.90 20.20
N GLY A 196 -14.14 19.77 19.40
CA GLY A 196 -12.77 19.73 19.89
C GLY A 196 -12.28 21.09 20.39
N ASP A 197 -11.27 21.06 21.27
CA ASP A 197 -10.69 22.27 21.85
C ASP A 197 -9.86 23.05 20.82
N ILE A 198 -10.46 24.11 20.29
CA ILE A 198 -9.80 25.04 19.36
C ILE A 198 -8.76 25.93 20.05
N ALA A 199 -8.70 25.99 21.37
CA ALA A 199 -7.72 26.77 22.14
C ALA A 199 -6.48 25.96 22.54
N SER A 200 -6.47 24.65 22.28
CA SER A 200 -5.31 23.78 22.49
C SER A 200 -4.05 24.29 21.78
N ASP A 201 -2.88 23.93 22.30
CA ASP A 201 -1.57 24.30 21.72
C ASP A 201 -1.46 23.89 20.24
N GLY A 202 -1.97 22.71 19.89
CA GLY A 202 -2.02 22.25 18.49
C GLY A 202 -2.88 23.15 17.61
N ALA A 203 -4.06 23.55 18.08
CA ALA A 203 -4.92 24.47 17.32
C ALA A 203 -4.31 25.88 17.21
N LEU A 204 -3.56 26.35 18.21
CA LEU A 204 -2.79 27.59 18.14
C LEU A 204 -1.67 27.51 17.08
N GLN A 205 -0.95 26.38 17.01
CA GLN A 205 0.05 26.14 15.97
C GLN A 205 -0.56 26.18 14.56
N LEU A 206 -1.70 25.51 14.35
CA LEU A 206 -2.40 25.53 13.06
C LEU A 206 -2.87 26.94 12.69
N ARG A 207 -3.42 27.71 13.63
CA ARG A 207 -3.79 29.12 13.40
C ARG A 207 -2.59 29.97 13.00
N ASN A 208 -1.43 29.74 13.61
CA ASN A 208 -0.19 30.44 13.23
C ASN A 208 0.26 30.07 11.81
N ILE A 209 0.14 28.80 11.40
CA ILE A 209 0.40 28.37 10.01
C ILE A 209 -0.54 29.10 9.04
N VAL A 210 -1.86 29.08 9.30
CA VAL A 210 -2.85 29.77 8.45
C VAL A 210 -2.54 31.27 8.37
N ARG A 211 -2.24 31.94 9.49
CA ARG A 211 -1.90 33.37 9.52
C ARG A 211 -0.64 33.66 8.69
N LYS A 212 0.43 32.90 8.90
CA LYS A 212 1.71 33.07 8.20
C LYS A 212 1.57 32.91 6.69
N LEU A 213 0.77 31.94 6.24
CA LEU A 213 0.65 31.60 4.82
C LEU A 213 -0.46 32.37 4.09
N SER A 214 -1.40 33.00 4.80
CA SER A 214 -2.51 33.75 4.18
C SER A 214 -2.08 34.95 3.35
N GLY A 215 -0.94 35.59 3.69
CA GLY A 215 -0.38 36.70 2.90
C GLY A 215 0.37 36.26 1.65
N GLN A 216 0.73 34.98 1.52
CA GLN A 216 1.63 34.49 0.47
C GLN A 216 0.91 33.81 -0.69
N SER A 217 -0.38 33.46 -0.54
CA SER A 217 -1.07 32.52 -1.43
C SER A 217 -2.12 33.13 -2.36
N LYS A 218 -2.15 34.45 -2.58
CA LYS A 218 -3.19 35.06 -3.44
C LYS A 218 -2.91 34.76 -4.92
N GLY A 219 -3.83 34.03 -5.56
CA GLY A 219 -3.79 33.76 -7.02
C GLY A 219 -2.88 32.61 -7.44
N GLN A 220 -2.39 31.81 -6.49
CA GLN A 220 -1.49 30.71 -6.81
C GLN A 220 -2.26 29.55 -7.46
N LYS A 221 -1.76 29.05 -8.60
CA LYS A 221 -2.33 27.89 -9.29
C LYS A 221 -1.86 26.62 -8.59
N THR A 222 -2.80 25.72 -8.33
CA THR A 222 -2.50 24.37 -7.81
C THR A 222 -1.82 23.54 -8.90
N LEU A 223 -0.74 22.85 -8.56
CA LEU A 223 -0.10 21.91 -9.48
C LEU A 223 -0.98 20.67 -9.68
N LYS A 224 -1.59 20.57 -10.86
CA LYS A 224 -2.37 19.39 -11.24
C LYS A 224 -1.52 18.42 -12.04
N ALA A 225 -1.65 17.13 -11.76
CA ALA A 225 -0.91 16.08 -12.46
C ALA A 225 -1.06 16.15 -14.00
N ALA A 226 -2.24 16.47 -14.52
CA ALA A 226 -2.46 16.68 -15.95
C ALA A 226 -1.61 17.83 -16.52
N GLU A 227 -1.58 18.97 -15.81
CA GLU A 227 -0.82 20.16 -16.22
C GLU A 227 0.69 19.87 -16.15
N VAL A 228 1.14 19.19 -15.09
CA VAL A 228 2.53 18.72 -14.92
C VAL A 228 2.93 17.72 -16.03
N ALA A 229 2.03 16.82 -16.42
CA ALA A 229 2.30 15.85 -17.49
C ALA A 229 2.44 16.53 -18.85
N SER A 230 1.55 17.49 -19.17
CA SER A 230 1.56 18.21 -20.45
C SER A 230 2.80 19.08 -20.66
N ALA A 231 3.54 19.38 -19.59
CA ALA A 231 4.75 20.20 -19.65
C ALA A 231 6.01 19.40 -20.02
N GLY A 232 5.95 18.06 -20.14
CA GLY A 232 7.13 17.22 -20.41
C GLY A 232 6.88 16.11 -21.44
N VAL A 233 7.95 15.40 -21.80
CA VAL A 233 7.92 14.29 -22.79
C VAL A 233 7.27 13.00 -22.27
N VAL A 234 6.68 13.04 -21.08
CA VAL A 234 6.11 11.89 -20.36
C VAL A 234 4.59 11.96 -20.28
N GLU A 235 3.93 12.69 -21.18
CA GLU A 235 2.47 12.85 -21.19
C GLU A 235 1.73 11.50 -21.18
N LEU A 236 2.22 10.50 -21.91
CA LEU A 236 1.62 9.15 -21.92
C LEU A 236 1.65 8.48 -20.54
N ALA A 237 2.61 8.81 -19.67
CA ALA A 237 2.64 8.30 -18.30
C ALA A 237 1.45 8.83 -17.47
N TYR A 238 0.78 9.91 -17.89
CA TYR A 238 -0.44 10.38 -17.24
C TYR A 238 -1.61 9.41 -17.42
N VAL A 239 -1.67 8.71 -18.56
CA VAL A 239 -2.70 7.68 -18.80
C VAL A 239 -2.51 6.53 -17.80
N GLU A 240 -1.28 6.08 -17.60
CA GLU A 240 -0.96 5.04 -16.61
C GLU A 240 -1.22 5.51 -15.18
N TYR A 241 -0.85 6.75 -14.87
CA TYR A 241 -1.19 7.38 -13.60
C TYR A 241 -2.71 7.34 -13.32
N LEU A 242 -3.55 7.67 -14.30
CA LEU A 242 -5.01 7.62 -14.16
C LEU A 242 -5.52 6.19 -14.01
N ARG A 243 -5.00 5.26 -14.82
CA ARG A 243 -5.35 3.84 -14.76
C ARG A 243 -5.10 3.26 -13.37
N PHE A 244 -3.90 3.48 -12.82
CA PHE A 244 -3.55 2.97 -11.49
C PHE A 244 -4.23 3.74 -10.34
N SER A 245 -4.58 5.02 -10.55
CA SER A 245 -5.38 5.76 -9.57
C SER A 245 -6.78 5.14 -9.44
N LEU A 246 -7.43 4.79 -10.54
CA LEU A 246 -8.75 4.15 -10.54
C LEU A 246 -8.73 2.75 -9.92
N ASP A 247 -7.65 2.00 -10.17
CA ASP A 247 -7.57 0.58 -9.86
C ASP A 247 -6.98 0.26 -8.47
N GLY A 248 -5.90 0.96 -8.07
CA GLY A 248 -5.18 0.65 -6.83
C GLY A 248 -5.38 1.66 -5.69
N VAL A 249 -5.90 2.86 -5.97
CA VAL A 249 -5.96 3.96 -4.99
C VAL A 249 -7.39 4.32 -4.63
N HIS A 250 -8.26 4.49 -5.63
CA HIS A 250 -9.65 4.81 -5.38
C HIS A 250 -10.47 3.54 -5.09
N CYS A 251 -11.37 3.61 -4.12
CA CYS A 251 -12.38 2.57 -3.85
C CYS A 251 -13.47 2.56 -4.95
N SER A 252 -13.07 2.44 -6.21
CA SER A 252 -13.98 2.35 -7.34
C SER A 252 -14.74 1.02 -7.27
N VAL A 253 -15.96 0.99 -7.84
CA VAL A 253 -16.74 -0.26 -7.92
C VAL A 253 -15.95 -1.35 -8.66
N THR A 254 -15.13 -0.98 -9.64
CA THR A 254 -14.22 -1.90 -10.34
C THR A 254 -13.17 -2.49 -9.40
N ALA A 255 -12.48 -1.66 -8.61
CA ALA A 255 -11.48 -2.12 -7.66
C ALA A 255 -12.09 -3.01 -6.56
N LEU A 256 -13.24 -2.60 -6.01
CA LEU A 256 -13.99 -3.40 -5.02
C LEU A 256 -14.51 -4.71 -5.61
N GLY A 257 -14.88 -4.70 -6.90
CA GLY A 257 -15.37 -5.88 -7.63
C GLY A 257 -14.36 -7.02 -7.69
N LYS A 258 -13.05 -6.75 -7.58
CA LYS A 258 -12.02 -7.80 -7.54
C LYS A 258 -12.11 -8.69 -6.30
N HIS A 259 -12.75 -8.22 -5.24
CA HIS A 259 -12.99 -9.00 -4.03
C HIS A 259 -14.26 -9.86 -4.15
N LEU A 260 -15.03 -9.72 -5.22
CA LEU A 260 -16.24 -10.48 -5.46
C LEU A 260 -15.97 -11.60 -6.46
N SER A 261 -16.35 -12.81 -6.11
CA SER A 261 -16.30 -13.99 -6.99
C SER A 261 -17.62 -14.73 -6.94
N ARG A 262 -17.90 -15.55 -7.97
CA ARG A 262 -19.06 -16.43 -7.98
C ARG A 262 -18.60 -17.88 -7.90
N GLU A 263 -18.94 -18.56 -6.83
CA GLU A 263 -18.62 -19.97 -6.59
C GLU A 263 -19.93 -20.74 -6.49
N GLU A 264 -20.12 -21.75 -7.35
CA GLU A 264 -21.34 -22.59 -7.39
C GLU A 264 -22.67 -21.81 -7.51
N GLY A 265 -22.61 -20.61 -8.11
CA GLY A 265 -23.77 -19.72 -8.27
C GLY A 265 -24.02 -18.76 -7.10
N GLU A 266 -23.27 -18.89 -6.01
CA GLU A 266 -23.29 -17.97 -4.87
C GLU A 266 -22.23 -16.88 -5.00
N LEU A 267 -22.54 -15.68 -4.55
CA LEU A 267 -21.59 -14.56 -4.51
C LEU A 267 -20.74 -14.67 -3.25
N THR A 268 -19.42 -14.77 -3.42
CA THR A 268 -18.44 -14.86 -2.34
C THR A 268 -17.59 -13.60 -2.27
N LEU A 269 -17.17 -13.22 -1.06
CA LEU A 269 -16.26 -12.10 -0.82
C LEU A 269 -14.90 -12.68 -0.37
N SER A 270 -13.82 -12.27 -1.04
CA SER A 270 -12.46 -12.66 -0.70
C SER A 270 -11.65 -11.47 -0.18
N ILE A 271 -10.84 -11.71 0.85
CA ILE A 271 -9.87 -10.71 1.33
C ILE A 271 -8.78 -10.49 0.29
N VAL A 272 -8.33 -11.56 -0.37
CA VAL A 272 -7.35 -11.49 -1.46
C VAL A 272 -8.11 -11.25 -2.76
N PRO A 273 -7.85 -10.15 -3.49
CA PRO A 273 -8.54 -9.87 -4.74
C PRO A 273 -8.23 -10.98 -5.76
N ASN A 274 -9.23 -11.34 -6.57
CA ASN A 274 -9.03 -12.28 -7.66
C ASN A 274 -8.23 -11.59 -8.78
N THR A 275 -6.99 -12.02 -8.96
CA THR A 275 -6.05 -11.36 -9.87
C THR A 275 -5.41 -12.39 -10.80
N SER A 276 -5.27 -12.03 -12.07
CA SER A 276 -4.66 -12.92 -13.05
C SER A 276 -3.13 -12.83 -13.04
N PRO A 277 -2.40 -13.88 -13.48
CA PRO A 277 -0.95 -13.83 -13.62
C PRO A 277 -0.46 -12.68 -14.53
N SER A 278 -1.19 -12.39 -15.61
CA SER A 278 -0.88 -11.26 -16.50
C SER A 278 -1.02 -9.92 -15.78
N GLU A 279 -1.98 -9.79 -14.86
CA GLU A 279 -2.15 -8.59 -14.05
C GLU A 279 -0.93 -8.30 -13.16
N GLN A 280 -0.33 -9.35 -12.60
CA GLN A 280 0.89 -9.26 -11.78
C GLN A 280 2.10 -8.90 -12.64
N LEU A 281 2.28 -9.57 -13.77
CA LEU A 281 3.33 -9.28 -14.75
C LEU A 281 3.25 -7.82 -15.21
N ASP A 282 2.08 -7.38 -15.67
CA ASP A 282 1.85 -5.99 -16.11
C ASP A 282 2.24 -5.01 -15.02
N THR A 283 1.84 -5.29 -13.76
CA THR A 283 2.15 -4.40 -12.63
C THR A 283 3.66 -4.24 -12.43
N VAL A 284 4.44 -5.32 -12.52
CA VAL A 284 5.90 -5.26 -12.44
C VAL A 284 6.48 -4.51 -13.63
N LEU A 285 6.01 -4.78 -14.86
CA LEU A 285 6.50 -4.11 -16.06
C LEU A 285 6.21 -2.60 -16.04
N HIS A 286 5.03 -2.16 -15.60
CA HIS A 286 4.72 -0.75 -15.42
C HIS A 286 5.56 -0.09 -14.31
N ALA A 287 5.85 -0.80 -13.21
CA ALA A 287 6.79 -0.33 -12.21
C ALA A 287 8.19 -0.10 -12.81
N CYS A 288 8.65 -1.04 -13.64
CA CYS A 288 9.95 -0.98 -14.31
C CYS A 288 10.05 0.21 -15.26
N ARG A 289 9.05 0.44 -16.12
CA ARG A 289 9.02 1.61 -17.01
C ARG A 289 9.09 2.92 -16.23
N ALA A 290 8.29 3.05 -15.17
CA ALA A 290 8.26 4.26 -14.38
C ALA A 290 9.58 4.53 -13.65
N LEU A 291 10.18 3.51 -13.01
CA LEU A 291 11.49 3.67 -12.36
C LEU A 291 12.59 4.00 -13.36
N MET A 292 12.62 3.33 -14.52
CA MET A 292 13.59 3.59 -15.57
C MET A 292 13.53 5.04 -16.04
N GLY A 293 12.34 5.57 -16.34
CA GLY A 293 12.17 6.97 -16.73
C GLY A 293 12.65 7.95 -15.66
N VAL A 294 12.36 7.67 -14.39
CA VAL A 294 12.84 8.51 -13.27
C VAL A 294 14.36 8.43 -13.12
N ALA A 295 14.95 7.24 -13.23
CA ALA A 295 16.39 7.05 -13.12
C ALA A 295 17.15 7.74 -14.25
N VAL A 296 16.66 7.65 -15.50
CA VAL A 296 17.25 8.32 -16.66
C VAL A 296 17.19 9.84 -16.48
N ALA A 297 16.02 10.39 -16.17
CA ALA A 297 15.85 11.83 -15.99
C ALA A 297 16.69 12.36 -14.81
N ALA A 298 16.77 11.62 -13.70
CA ALA A 298 17.62 12.00 -12.57
C ALA A 298 19.10 11.97 -12.93
N ASN A 299 19.57 10.93 -13.62
CA ASN A 299 20.96 10.80 -14.07
C ASN A 299 21.34 11.94 -15.04
N GLU A 300 20.46 12.30 -15.96
CA GLU A 300 20.67 13.46 -16.86
C GLU A 300 20.75 14.78 -16.08
N MET A 301 19.83 15.00 -15.13
CA MET A 301 19.76 16.23 -14.31
C MET A 301 21.04 16.49 -13.50
N VAL A 302 21.72 15.43 -13.07
CA VAL A 302 23.00 15.54 -12.33
C VAL A 302 24.21 15.65 -13.25
N GLY A 303 24.03 15.56 -14.57
CA GLY A 303 25.10 15.70 -15.57
C GLY A 303 25.69 14.38 -16.06
N PHE A 304 24.91 13.29 -15.98
CA PHE A 304 25.34 11.91 -16.19
C PHE A 304 26.39 11.46 -15.16
N THR A 305 26.37 10.18 -14.82
CA THR A 305 27.28 9.58 -13.84
C THR A 305 28.01 8.38 -14.42
N SER A 306 28.95 7.81 -13.67
CA SER A 306 29.57 6.53 -14.04
C SER A 306 28.57 5.36 -14.09
N ALA A 307 27.35 5.51 -13.56
CA ALA A 307 26.30 4.51 -13.65
C ALA A 307 25.49 4.56 -14.96
N SER A 308 25.79 5.51 -15.87
CA SER A 308 25.04 5.70 -17.12
C SER A 308 25.05 4.45 -18.01
N GLU A 309 26.17 3.73 -18.08
CA GLU A 309 26.29 2.49 -18.88
C GLU A 309 25.41 1.37 -18.31
N LEU A 310 25.39 1.21 -16.97
CA LEU A 310 24.53 0.23 -16.31
C LEU A 310 23.04 0.51 -16.56
N LEU A 311 22.66 1.79 -16.49
CA LEU A 311 21.28 2.20 -16.75
C LEU A 311 20.90 1.98 -18.21
N SER A 312 21.77 2.33 -19.16
CA SER A 312 21.56 2.08 -20.59
C SER A 312 21.40 0.58 -20.87
N ALA A 313 22.26 -0.25 -20.30
CA ALA A 313 22.19 -1.70 -20.46
C ALA A 313 20.86 -2.29 -19.93
N ALA A 314 20.31 -1.72 -18.84
CA ALA A 314 19.00 -2.10 -18.32
C ALA A 314 17.86 -1.69 -19.27
N VAL A 315 17.91 -0.49 -19.86
CA VAL A 315 16.95 -0.06 -20.90
C VAL A 315 16.96 -1.04 -22.08
N ASP A 316 18.15 -1.34 -22.62
CA ASP A 316 18.28 -2.24 -23.76
C ASP A 316 17.80 -3.67 -23.44
N GLU A 317 18.02 -4.14 -22.20
CA GLU A 317 17.53 -5.45 -21.76
C GLU A 317 15.99 -5.48 -21.73
N PHE A 318 15.35 -4.41 -21.29
CA PHE A 318 13.88 -4.31 -21.28
C PHE A 318 13.31 -4.46 -22.69
N GLU A 319 13.90 -3.75 -23.67
CA GLU A 319 13.48 -3.81 -25.07
C GLU A 319 13.76 -5.17 -25.72
N ARG A 320 14.95 -5.75 -25.48
CA ARG A 320 15.30 -7.11 -25.97
C ARG A 320 14.36 -8.19 -25.45
N ASN A 321 13.78 -8.00 -24.27
CA ASN A 321 12.78 -8.91 -23.72
C ASN A 321 11.42 -8.81 -24.44
N GLY A 322 11.25 -7.87 -25.37
CA GLY A 322 10.00 -7.65 -26.11
C GLY A 322 8.93 -6.93 -25.29
N TRP A 323 9.29 -6.40 -24.11
CA TRP A 323 8.39 -5.62 -23.29
C TRP A 323 8.25 -4.23 -23.89
N ARG A 324 7.09 -3.94 -24.48
CA ARG A 324 6.84 -2.66 -25.18
C ARG A 324 6.62 -1.53 -24.19
N PHE A 325 6.95 -0.30 -24.59
CA PHE A 325 6.53 0.92 -23.90
C PHE A 325 5.06 1.25 -24.17
#